data_AF-A0A1C0V0D3-F1
#
_entry.id   AF-A0A1C0V0D3-F1
#
_cell.length_a   1.000
_cell.length_b   1.000
_cell.length_c   1.000
_cell.angle_alpha   90.00
_cell.angle_beta   90.00
_cell.angle_gamma   90.00
#
_symmetry.space_group_name_H-M   'P 1'
#
loop_
_entity.id
_entity.type
_entity.pdbx_description
1 polymer ?
#
loop_
_entity_poly.entity_id
_entity_poly.type
_entity_poly.pdbx_seq_one_letter_code
_entity_poly.pdbx_strand_id
1 'polypeptide(L)'
;MAHQSRRLSLKFLRRNQTSPEITEKAPQQGSLLSSTVAVTVLFSSAGLILIFAWISWLFIFNPDKIVWMNKFLPEWAQIPFGYSEHPHTLPEIQASIQAQKQTSGATLALDKNDNTFLLPVFQQRPNCQSDCEELVALRVYQLATDSEFQSKSNKYYRLATQLSVTGIDKSFVDSKVENDDSNLLPLTTIKGFDDDTPAPGVWLNLQGEYQKGSGAIAYGQILYYNPERSNLIQLLSWKSSNGESPKWQQVTGNDDKELILDQTVGLEPQLRVYQVKPTKLYLNPIQLDKISLKPPAIKDTAYQNAISIARSGLWTPALESLKSLQKQRKNALPTTAQAQVDFIRLHSEFTKAQAEKTWASPSEQVLADLIDGRWNKALKVFKASPQNVQEISILLKGEKGKLWNRVASALEVNPQQPDVLTWGALILAVQQGDASAITWLEKQPKISKDTIAEIQDLLKRLNHESEQ
;
A
#
# COMPACT_ATOMS: atom_id res chain seq x y z
N MET A 1 -8.11 21.45 -55.94
CA MET A 1 -9.48 21.47 -56.48
C MET A 1 -10.37 22.08 -55.40
N ALA A 2 -10.82 23.32 -55.57
CA ALA A 2 -12.19 23.64 -56.03
C ALA A 2 -13.25 23.22 -54.99
N HIS A 3 -13.57 24.08 -54.01
CA HIS A 3 -14.68 25.06 -54.07
C HIS A 3 -16.04 24.48 -54.45
N GLN A 4 -17.02 24.65 -53.55
CA GLN A 4 -18.18 25.49 -53.86
C GLN A 4 -18.85 26.05 -52.60
N SER A 5 -19.45 27.24 -52.75
CA SER A 5 -20.31 27.88 -51.76
C SER A 5 -21.71 28.03 -52.37
N ARG A 6 -22.77 27.96 -51.55
CA ARG A 6 -24.11 28.42 -51.94
C ARG A 6 -24.60 29.50 -50.98
N ARG A 7 -24.66 30.73 -51.49
CA ARG A 7 -25.54 31.78 -50.97
C ARG A 7 -26.96 31.54 -51.48
N LEU A 8 -27.95 31.95 -50.70
CA LEU A 8 -29.28 32.35 -51.18
C LEU A 8 -29.62 33.71 -50.57
N SER A 9 -30.32 34.57 -51.31
CA SER A 9 -30.59 35.97 -50.93
C SER A 9 -31.63 36.62 -51.86
N LEU A 10 -32.37 37.64 -51.36
CA LEU A 10 -33.19 38.60 -52.14
C LEU A 10 -34.45 37.96 -52.80
N LYS A 11 -35.61 38.61 -53.06
CA LYS A 11 -36.14 40.01 -53.02
C LYS A 11 -37.69 39.92 -52.92
N PHE A 12 -38.51 40.95 -52.62
CA PHE A 12 -38.23 42.36 -52.27
C PHE A 12 -39.04 42.78 -50.99
N LEU A 13 -40.08 43.66 -50.87
CA LEU A 13 -40.83 44.63 -51.70
C LEU A 13 -41.39 45.81 -50.85
N ARG A 14 -41.14 47.04 -51.31
CA ARG A 14 -42.13 48.12 -51.62
C ARG A 14 -43.25 48.40 -50.58
N ARG A 15 -43.19 49.44 -49.74
CA ARG A 15 -43.20 50.92 -49.99
C ARG A 15 -44.53 51.46 -50.53
N ASN A 16 -45.16 52.36 -49.76
CA ASN A 16 -45.83 53.57 -50.27
C ASN A 16 -45.83 54.68 -49.21
N GLN A 17 -46.14 55.91 -49.60
CA GLN A 17 -46.03 57.14 -48.82
C GLN A 17 -47.38 57.86 -48.72
N THR A 18 -47.62 58.56 -47.63
CA THR A 18 -48.21 59.92 -47.63
C THR A 18 -47.82 60.64 -46.34
N SER A 19 -47.63 61.96 -46.42
CA SER A 19 -47.53 62.85 -45.24
C SER A 19 -48.90 63.54 -45.02
N PRO A 20 -49.06 64.35 -43.97
CA PRO A 20 -48.91 65.79 -44.25
C PRO A 20 -48.21 66.62 -43.15
N GLU A 21 -47.70 67.77 -43.61
CA GLU A 21 -47.59 69.06 -42.92
C GLU A 21 -46.73 69.25 -41.66
N ILE A 22 -46.50 70.54 -41.40
CA ILE A 22 -45.41 71.11 -40.59
C ILE A 22 -46.05 72.12 -39.63
N THR A 23 -45.54 72.22 -38.41
CA THR A 23 -45.60 73.49 -37.68
C THR A 23 -44.27 73.74 -36.96
N GLU A 24 -43.87 75.00 -36.98
CA GLU A 24 -42.51 75.47 -36.78
C GLU A 24 -42.15 75.73 -35.31
N LYS A 25 -40.91 75.43 -34.92
CA LYS A 25 -40.18 76.22 -33.91
C LYS A 25 -38.66 76.04 -33.98
N ALA A 26 -37.95 77.16 -33.87
CA ALA A 26 -36.51 77.28 -33.97
C ALA A 26 -35.77 76.91 -32.65
N PRO A 27 -34.45 76.65 -32.67
CA PRO A 27 -33.76 75.95 -31.59
C PRO A 27 -33.23 76.87 -30.48
N GLN A 28 -33.09 76.34 -29.26
CA GLN A 28 -32.26 76.99 -28.24
C GLN A 28 -31.60 76.01 -27.25
N GLN A 29 -30.47 76.50 -26.71
CA GLN A 29 -29.45 75.78 -25.97
C GLN A 29 -29.95 75.04 -24.71
N GLY A 30 -29.50 73.79 -24.53
CA GLY A 30 -29.76 72.98 -23.33
C GLY A 30 -28.64 72.00 -22.97
N SER A 31 -27.41 72.21 -23.47
CA SER A 31 -26.28 71.31 -23.29
C SER A 31 -25.18 71.94 -22.42
N LEU A 32 -25.14 71.54 -21.14
CA LEU A 32 -23.98 71.67 -20.24
C LEU A 32 -24.21 70.91 -18.93
N LEU A 33 -25.40 71.05 -18.31
CA LEU A 33 -25.76 70.33 -17.08
C LEU A 33 -25.97 68.82 -17.27
N SER A 34 -26.44 68.38 -18.43
CA SER A 34 -26.49 66.96 -18.79
C SER A 34 -25.10 66.34 -18.94
N SER A 35 -24.11 67.12 -19.38
CA SER A 35 -22.73 66.67 -19.57
C SER A 35 -22.02 66.45 -18.23
N THR A 36 -22.14 67.38 -17.28
CA THR A 36 -21.51 67.23 -15.95
C THR A 36 -22.09 66.06 -15.16
N VAL A 37 -23.41 65.80 -15.25
CA VAL A 37 -24.04 64.61 -14.64
C VAL A 37 -23.60 63.32 -15.34
N ALA A 38 -23.52 63.29 -16.67
CA ALA A 38 -23.01 62.11 -17.39
C ALA A 38 -21.54 61.81 -17.04
N VAL A 39 -20.70 62.84 -16.88
CA VAL A 39 -19.29 62.71 -16.50
C VAL A 39 -19.12 62.23 -15.05
N THR A 40 -19.91 62.71 -14.09
CA THR A 40 -19.83 62.19 -12.71
C THR A 40 -20.37 60.76 -12.58
N VAL A 41 -21.40 60.38 -13.35
CA VAL A 41 -21.85 58.99 -13.46
C VAL A 41 -20.77 58.10 -14.09
N LEU A 42 -20.08 58.57 -15.14
CA LEU A 42 -18.98 57.82 -15.75
C LEU A 42 -17.79 57.65 -14.79
N PHE A 43 -17.31 58.71 -14.12
CA PHE A 43 -16.20 58.58 -13.18
C PHE A 43 -16.53 57.75 -11.94
N SER A 44 -17.75 57.85 -11.40
CA SER A 44 -18.17 56.97 -10.29
C SER A 44 -18.30 55.50 -10.71
N SER A 45 -18.81 55.21 -11.92
CA SER A 45 -18.85 53.84 -12.46
C SER A 45 -17.45 53.26 -12.70
N ALA A 46 -16.51 54.06 -13.24
CA ALA A 46 -15.13 53.63 -13.43
C ALA A 46 -14.40 53.37 -12.10
N GLY A 47 -14.62 54.23 -11.10
CA GLY A 47 -14.10 54.05 -9.74
C GLY A 47 -14.63 52.77 -9.08
N LEU A 48 -15.94 52.49 -9.21
CA LEU A 48 -16.54 51.25 -8.72
C LEU A 48 -15.95 50.01 -9.41
N ILE A 49 -15.75 50.04 -10.73
CA ILE A 49 -15.15 48.92 -11.48
C ILE A 49 -13.73 48.64 -10.99
N LEU A 50 -12.91 49.68 -10.73
CA LEU A 50 -11.56 49.51 -10.19
C LEU A 50 -11.58 48.98 -8.75
N ILE A 51 -12.51 49.44 -7.90
CA ILE A 51 -12.69 48.93 -6.53
C ILE A 51 -13.11 47.46 -6.55
N PHE A 52 -14.09 47.08 -7.38
CA PHE A 52 -14.50 45.68 -7.51
C PHE A 52 -13.40 44.80 -8.09
N ALA A 53 -12.67 45.24 -9.12
CA ALA A 53 -11.53 44.49 -9.66
C ALA A 53 -10.41 44.30 -8.61
N TRP A 54 -10.12 45.31 -7.79
CA TRP A 54 -9.16 45.23 -6.70
C TRP A 54 -9.62 44.29 -5.58
N ILE A 55 -10.91 44.32 -5.22
CA ILE A 55 -11.51 43.40 -4.26
C ILE A 55 -11.47 41.95 -4.80
N SER A 56 -11.84 41.73 -6.06
CA SER A 56 -11.73 40.40 -6.71
C SER A 56 -10.28 39.90 -6.76
N TRP A 57 -9.31 40.77 -7.04
CA TRP A 57 -7.88 40.43 -6.98
C TRP A 57 -7.46 40.02 -5.56
N LEU A 58 -7.87 40.75 -4.53
CA LEU A 58 -7.62 40.37 -3.13
C LEU A 58 -8.29 39.04 -2.76
N PHE A 59 -9.53 38.79 -3.19
CA PHE A 59 -10.23 37.51 -2.94
C PHE A 59 -9.54 36.32 -3.62
N ILE A 60 -9.01 36.50 -4.84
CA ILE A 60 -8.32 35.43 -5.59
C ILE A 60 -6.93 35.12 -5.01
N PHE A 61 -6.19 36.13 -4.53
CA PHE A 61 -4.79 35.95 -4.15
C PHE A 61 -4.50 36.00 -2.63
N ASN A 62 -5.36 36.59 -1.80
CA ASN A 62 -5.17 36.75 -0.34
C ASN A 62 -6.54 36.71 0.41
N PRO A 63 -7.34 35.62 0.31
CA PRO A 63 -8.68 35.56 0.92
C PRO A 63 -8.67 35.85 2.43
N ASP A 64 -7.65 35.39 3.14
CA ASP A 64 -7.51 35.51 4.61
C ASP A 64 -7.36 36.97 5.09
N LYS A 65 -7.03 37.91 4.20
CA LYS A 65 -6.80 39.33 4.55
C LYS A 65 -8.07 40.19 4.50
N ILE A 66 -9.21 39.63 4.09
CA ILE A 66 -10.50 40.34 3.99
C ILE A 66 -11.36 40.12 5.27
N VAL A 67 -10.90 39.28 6.21
CA VAL A 67 -11.60 38.90 7.46
C VAL A 67 -12.08 40.09 8.31
N TRP A 68 -11.43 41.26 8.22
CA TRP A 68 -11.88 42.49 8.88
C TRP A 68 -13.32 42.90 8.51
N MET A 69 -13.77 42.53 7.31
CA MET A 69 -15.08 42.90 6.77
C MET A 69 -16.24 42.11 7.39
N ASN A 70 -16.01 40.90 7.92
CA ASN A 70 -17.04 40.12 8.64
C ASN A 70 -17.54 40.84 9.91
N LYS A 71 -16.78 41.81 10.46
CA LYS A 71 -17.25 42.68 11.57
C LYS A 71 -18.36 43.66 11.19
N PHE A 72 -18.63 43.83 9.90
CA PHE A 72 -19.62 44.76 9.34
C PHE A 72 -20.71 44.04 8.51
N LEU A 73 -20.72 42.70 8.51
CA LEU A 73 -21.67 41.89 7.75
C LEU A 73 -22.67 41.18 8.69
N PRO A 74 -23.99 41.24 8.41
CA PRO A 74 -24.98 40.41 9.09
C PRO A 74 -24.65 38.92 8.98
N GLU A 75 -25.11 38.10 9.94
CA GLU A 75 -24.81 36.65 9.98
C GLU A 75 -25.07 35.91 8.67
N TRP A 76 -26.19 36.22 7.99
CA TRP A 76 -26.55 35.63 6.69
C TRP A 76 -25.63 36.03 5.52
N ALA A 77 -24.80 37.06 5.70
CA ALA A 77 -23.87 37.61 4.72
C ALA A 77 -22.40 37.45 5.10
N GLN A 78 -22.09 36.88 6.28
CA GLN A 78 -20.71 36.63 6.68
C GLN A 78 -20.07 35.61 5.74
N ILE A 79 -18.85 35.91 5.29
CA ILE A 79 -18.14 35.04 4.36
C ILE A 79 -17.80 33.74 5.10
N PRO A 80 -18.32 32.56 4.68
CA PRO A 80 -18.01 31.31 5.33
C PRO A 80 -16.52 31.00 5.10
N PHE A 81 -15.76 30.94 6.19
CA PHE A 81 -14.33 30.66 6.12
C PHE A 81 -14.07 29.29 5.48
N GLY A 82 -13.03 29.19 4.65
CA GLY A 82 -12.42 27.88 4.32
C GLY A 82 -11.75 27.19 5.53
N TYR A 83 -11.62 27.93 6.64
CA TYR A 83 -11.04 27.51 7.91
C TYR A 83 -11.93 28.00 9.07
N SER A 84 -13.12 27.42 9.20
CA SER A 84 -14.24 27.94 10.01
C SER A 84 -14.19 27.63 11.51
N GLU A 85 -13.25 26.81 11.98
CA GLU A 85 -13.10 26.52 13.40
C GLU A 85 -12.24 27.59 14.10
N HIS A 86 -12.71 28.02 15.27
CA HIS A 86 -11.95 28.86 16.18
C HIS A 86 -10.71 28.09 16.69
N PRO A 87 -9.53 28.71 16.78
CA PRO A 87 -8.37 28.07 17.42
C PRO A 87 -8.67 27.70 18.87
N HIS A 88 -8.41 26.45 19.25
CA HIS A 88 -8.67 25.92 20.58
C HIS A 88 -7.37 25.49 21.29
N THR A 89 -7.33 25.58 22.62
CA THR A 89 -6.21 24.98 23.37
C THR A 89 -6.33 23.46 23.42
N LEU A 90 -5.22 22.73 23.66
CA LEU A 90 -5.26 21.27 23.75
C LEU A 90 -6.28 20.75 24.81
N PRO A 91 -6.41 21.33 26.02
CA PRO A 91 -7.46 20.95 26.97
C PRO A 91 -8.89 21.18 26.45
N GLU A 92 -9.16 22.26 25.71
CA GLU A 92 -10.47 22.49 25.07
C GLU A 92 -10.77 21.43 24.00
N ILE A 93 -9.77 21.09 23.17
CA ILE A 93 -9.87 20.03 22.17
C ILE A 93 -10.20 18.69 22.84
N GLN A 94 -9.48 18.32 23.91
CA GLN A 94 -9.71 17.10 24.68
C GLN A 94 -11.10 17.09 25.34
N ALA A 95 -11.55 18.20 25.91
CA ALA A 95 -12.90 18.33 26.47
C ALA A 95 -14.00 18.19 25.39
N SER A 96 -13.77 18.72 24.18
CA SER A 96 -14.70 18.58 23.05
C SER A 96 -14.88 17.13 22.59
N ILE A 97 -13.82 16.32 22.70
CA ILE A 97 -13.80 14.88 22.39
C ILE A 97 -14.52 14.10 23.51
N GLN A 98 -14.26 14.41 24.77
CA GLN A 98 -14.95 13.81 25.91
C GLN A 98 -16.47 14.10 25.91
N ALA A 99 -16.88 15.30 25.50
CA ALA A 99 -18.29 15.65 25.32
C ALA A 99 -19.00 14.78 24.24
N GLN A 100 -18.25 14.23 23.28
CA GLN A 100 -18.73 13.30 22.25
C GLN A 100 -18.73 11.83 22.72
N LYS A 101 -18.44 11.56 24.00
CA LYS A 101 -18.21 10.23 24.60
C LYS A 101 -17.03 9.46 23.95
N GLN A 102 -16.06 10.21 23.45
CA GLN A 102 -14.81 9.70 22.89
C GLN A 102 -13.64 10.05 23.81
N THR A 103 -12.53 9.33 23.66
CA THR A 103 -11.31 9.50 24.45
C THR A 103 -10.16 9.93 23.54
N SER A 104 -9.32 10.85 24.02
CA SER A 104 -8.17 11.37 23.27
C SER A 104 -6.90 10.62 23.66
N GLY A 105 -6.19 10.06 22.68
CA GLY A 105 -4.88 9.45 22.88
C GLY A 105 -3.76 10.45 23.19
N ALA A 106 -2.55 9.92 23.39
CA ALA A 106 -1.35 10.75 23.46
C ALA A 106 -1.10 11.46 22.11
N THR A 107 -0.66 12.72 22.18
CA THR A 107 -0.26 13.50 21.00
C THR A 107 1.03 12.97 20.40
N LEU A 108 1.05 12.72 19.09
CA LEU A 108 2.27 12.40 18.34
C LEU A 108 2.72 13.64 17.57
N ALA A 109 3.95 14.12 17.79
CA ALA A 109 4.49 15.27 17.06
C ALA A 109 4.64 14.95 15.56
N LEU A 110 4.27 15.91 14.70
CA LEU A 110 4.37 15.79 13.24
C LEU A 110 5.39 16.76 12.61
N ASP A 111 5.98 17.65 13.42
CA ASP A 111 7.16 18.43 13.08
C ASP A 111 8.11 18.57 14.29
N LYS A 112 9.32 19.10 14.07
CA LYS A 112 10.38 19.20 15.09
C LYS A 112 10.18 20.33 16.12
N ASN A 113 9.11 21.11 16.02
CA ASN A 113 8.87 22.31 16.84
C ASN A 113 7.61 22.19 17.73
N ASP A 114 6.94 21.04 17.72
CA ASP A 114 5.62 20.80 18.32
C ASP A 114 4.59 21.88 17.89
N ASN A 115 4.65 22.28 16.61
CA ASN A 115 3.66 23.17 16.00
C ASN A 115 2.52 22.38 15.35
N THR A 116 2.82 21.19 14.83
CA THR A 116 1.86 20.23 14.28
C THR A 116 1.87 18.95 15.10
N PHE A 117 0.70 18.44 15.48
CA PHE A 117 0.57 17.15 16.14
C PHE A 117 -0.63 16.35 15.62
N LEU A 118 -0.53 15.03 15.76
CA LEU A 118 -1.61 14.08 15.57
C LEU A 118 -2.26 13.80 16.92
N LEU A 119 -3.59 13.86 16.98
CA LEU A 119 -4.39 13.42 18.12
C LEU A 119 -5.21 12.18 17.72
N PRO A 120 -4.90 11.00 18.29
CA PRO A 120 -5.74 9.83 18.15
C PRO A 120 -7.05 10.02 18.90
N VAL A 121 -8.17 9.59 18.30
CA VAL A 121 -9.50 9.66 18.90
C VAL A 121 -10.09 8.25 18.96
N PHE A 122 -10.37 7.81 20.18
CA PHE A 122 -10.86 6.48 20.51
C PHE A 122 -12.33 6.52 20.95
N GLN A 123 -13.01 5.39 20.84
CA GLN A 123 -14.38 5.21 21.31
C GLN A 123 -14.53 3.83 21.99
N GLN A 124 -15.38 3.74 23.00
CA GLN A 124 -15.70 2.45 23.61
C GLN A 124 -16.65 1.62 22.72
N ARG A 125 -16.22 0.40 22.41
CA ARG A 125 -16.98 -0.60 21.66
C ARG A 125 -18.17 -1.11 22.48
N PRO A 126 -19.37 -1.25 21.89
CA PRO A 126 -20.52 -1.84 22.57
C PRO A 126 -20.27 -3.32 22.92
N ASN A 127 -20.84 -3.79 24.03
CA ASN A 127 -20.87 -5.19 24.45
C ASN A 127 -19.49 -5.87 24.62
N CYS A 128 -18.44 -5.08 24.87
CA CYS A 128 -17.08 -5.57 25.05
C CYS A 128 -16.72 -5.85 26.53
N GLN A 129 -15.81 -6.80 26.77
CA GLN A 129 -15.36 -7.22 28.12
C GLN A 129 -13.90 -6.85 28.46
N SER A 130 -13.00 -6.73 27.46
CA SER A 130 -11.61 -6.30 27.64
C SER A 130 -11.09 -5.58 26.39
N ASP A 131 -10.13 -4.66 26.58
CA ASP A 131 -9.50 -3.86 25.51
C ASP A 131 -10.51 -3.12 24.62
N CYS A 132 -11.49 -2.48 25.26
CA CYS A 132 -12.72 -2.03 24.63
C CYS A 132 -12.66 -0.71 23.87
N GLU A 133 -11.52 -0.03 23.85
CA GLU A 133 -11.34 1.18 23.03
C GLU A 133 -10.92 0.80 21.60
N GLU A 134 -11.57 1.40 20.61
CA GLU A 134 -11.16 1.34 19.20
C GLU A 134 -10.84 2.73 18.65
N LEU A 135 -9.85 2.82 17.79
CA LEU A 135 -9.43 4.04 17.11
C LEU A 135 -10.44 4.38 16.01
N VAL A 136 -11.23 5.44 16.21
CA VAL A 136 -12.30 5.85 15.28
C VAL A 136 -11.90 7.04 14.40
N ALA A 137 -10.94 7.86 14.83
CA ALA A 137 -10.41 8.94 14.01
C ALA A 137 -8.98 9.34 14.40
N LEU A 138 -8.32 10.01 13.45
CA LEU A 138 -7.05 10.70 13.62
C LEU A 138 -7.23 12.16 13.22
N ARG A 139 -7.02 13.08 14.15
CA ARG A 139 -7.12 14.53 13.92
C ARG A 139 -5.73 15.16 13.90
N VAL A 140 -5.37 15.90 12.85
CA VAL A 140 -4.14 16.69 12.79
C VAL A 140 -4.46 18.12 13.22
N TYR A 141 -3.72 18.62 14.19
CA TYR A 141 -3.83 19.98 14.70
C TYR A 141 -2.57 20.79 14.39
N GLN A 142 -2.74 22.04 13.98
CA GLN A 142 -1.66 22.98 13.64
C GLN A 142 -1.76 24.27 14.46
N LEU A 143 -0.63 24.78 14.92
CA LEU A 143 -0.53 26.00 15.71
C LEU A 143 -1.14 27.18 14.95
N ALA A 144 -2.06 27.90 15.59
CA ALA A 144 -2.71 29.05 15.01
C ALA A 144 -1.71 30.21 14.84
N THR A 145 -1.57 30.67 13.60
CA THR A 145 -0.61 31.73 13.22
C THR A 145 -1.25 33.13 13.22
N ASP A 146 -2.53 33.26 13.57
CA ASP A 146 -3.22 34.55 13.64
C ASP A 146 -2.67 35.41 14.81
N SER A 147 -2.45 36.71 14.58
CA SER A 147 -1.83 37.63 15.56
C SER A 147 -2.61 37.76 16.89
N GLU A 148 -3.92 37.50 16.88
CA GLU A 148 -4.74 37.46 18.09
C GLU A 148 -4.33 36.32 19.04
N PHE A 149 -3.84 35.19 18.52
CA PHE A 149 -3.46 34.03 19.34
C PHE A 149 -1.95 33.96 19.58
N GLN A 150 -1.12 34.49 18.69
CA GLN A 150 0.33 34.63 18.91
C GLN A 150 0.70 35.43 20.16
N SER A 151 -0.18 36.32 20.62
CA SER A 151 0.03 37.17 21.80
C SER A 151 -0.54 36.60 23.10
N LYS A 152 -1.19 35.43 23.07
CA LYS A 152 -1.75 34.74 24.25
C LYS A 152 -0.69 33.78 24.83
N SER A 153 -0.71 33.55 26.15
CA SER A 153 0.26 32.69 26.85
C SER A 153 0.17 31.20 26.48
N ASN A 154 -1.00 30.77 26.01
CA ASN A 154 -1.30 29.37 25.72
C ASN A 154 -1.14 29.11 24.22
N LYS A 155 -0.59 27.97 23.81
CA LYS A 155 -0.63 27.53 22.41
C LYS A 155 -2.10 27.21 22.03
N TYR A 156 -2.58 27.82 20.94
CA TYR A 156 -3.89 27.54 20.33
C TYR A 156 -3.68 26.83 18.99
N TYR A 157 -4.58 25.91 18.65
CA TYR A 157 -4.45 25.06 17.48
C TYR A 157 -5.75 25.01 16.67
N ARG A 158 -5.61 24.90 15.35
CA ARG A 158 -6.69 24.70 14.37
C ARG A 158 -6.66 23.24 13.88
N LEU A 159 -7.82 22.64 13.63
CA LEU A 159 -7.90 21.34 12.95
C LEU A 159 -7.48 21.52 11.49
N ALA A 160 -6.44 20.82 11.05
CA ALA A 160 -5.89 20.89 9.71
C ALA A 160 -6.40 19.74 8.81
N THR A 161 -6.56 18.54 9.37
CA THR A 161 -7.24 17.42 8.69
C THR A 161 -7.80 16.42 9.70
N GLN A 162 -8.78 15.62 9.27
CA GLN A 162 -9.23 14.43 10.01
C GLN A 162 -9.32 13.25 9.04
N LEU A 163 -8.73 12.11 9.44
CA LEU A 163 -8.97 10.81 8.82
C LEU A 163 -9.85 9.98 9.75
N SER A 164 -11.05 9.60 9.29
CA SER A 164 -11.85 8.58 9.97
C SER A 164 -11.17 7.22 9.81
N VAL A 165 -11.07 6.46 10.89
CA VAL A 165 -10.42 5.14 10.91
C VAL A 165 -11.51 4.07 10.94
N THR A 166 -11.40 3.08 10.07
CA THR A 166 -12.24 1.88 10.06
C THR A 166 -11.41 0.65 10.37
N GLY A 167 -12.03 -0.32 11.06
CA GLY A 167 -11.42 -1.62 11.34
C GLY A 167 -11.13 -2.42 10.06
N ILE A 168 -10.30 -3.46 10.21
CA ILE A 168 -9.93 -4.35 9.10
C ILE A 168 -10.87 -5.54 9.05
N ASP A 169 -11.33 -5.90 7.86
CA ASP A 169 -12.17 -7.07 7.63
C ASP A 169 -11.55 -8.36 8.20
N LYS A 170 -12.31 -9.10 9.01
CA LYS A 170 -11.86 -10.34 9.63
C LYS A 170 -11.50 -11.43 8.61
N SER A 171 -12.12 -11.45 7.43
CA SER A 171 -11.77 -12.37 6.33
C SER A 171 -10.40 -12.05 5.72
N PHE A 172 -10.01 -10.77 5.68
CA PHE A 172 -8.65 -10.35 5.28
C PHE A 172 -7.62 -10.89 6.25
N VAL A 173 -7.89 -10.86 7.57
CA VAL A 173 -7.00 -11.37 8.62
C VAL A 173 -7.00 -12.91 8.65
N ASP A 174 -8.18 -13.53 8.69
CA ASP A 174 -8.38 -14.98 8.79
C ASP A 174 -9.34 -15.50 7.70
N SER A 175 -8.79 -16.00 6.60
CA SER A 175 -9.53 -16.52 5.44
C SER A 175 -10.22 -17.88 5.67
N LYS A 176 -10.48 -18.24 6.93
CA LYS A 176 -11.35 -19.38 7.33
C LYS A 176 -12.68 -18.91 7.94
N VAL A 177 -12.86 -17.61 8.15
CA VAL A 177 -14.10 -17.03 8.65
C VAL A 177 -15.01 -16.76 7.46
N GLU A 178 -16.25 -17.26 7.51
CA GLU A 178 -17.26 -16.97 6.49
C GLU A 178 -17.75 -15.52 6.61
N ASN A 179 -18.19 -14.93 5.49
CA ASN A 179 -18.67 -13.55 5.48
C ASN A 179 -19.99 -13.44 6.26
N ASP A 180 -19.93 -12.72 7.37
CA ASP A 180 -21.08 -12.27 8.15
C ASP A 180 -20.90 -10.77 8.43
N ASP A 181 -21.93 -9.96 8.11
CA ASP A 181 -21.84 -8.61 7.53
C ASP A 181 -21.35 -7.49 8.47
N SER A 182 -20.81 -7.82 9.64
CA SER A 182 -20.32 -6.86 10.64
C SER A 182 -18.97 -7.20 11.28
N ASN A 183 -18.24 -8.19 10.74
CA ASN A 183 -16.95 -8.64 11.30
C ASN A 183 -15.75 -7.72 10.94
N LEU A 184 -15.77 -6.47 11.40
CA LEU A 184 -14.59 -5.59 11.41
C LEU A 184 -13.76 -5.80 12.68
N LEU A 185 -12.44 -5.90 12.54
CA LEU A 185 -11.48 -5.99 13.63
C LEU A 185 -10.89 -4.60 13.93
N PRO A 186 -10.96 -4.11 15.19
CA PRO A 186 -10.62 -2.74 15.52
C PRO A 186 -9.11 -2.49 15.49
N LEU A 187 -8.71 -1.29 15.10
CA LEU A 187 -7.36 -0.79 15.32
C LEU A 187 -7.33 -0.13 16.70
N THR A 188 -6.37 -0.49 17.55
CA THR A 188 -6.37 -0.10 18.98
C THR A 188 -5.11 0.67 19.38
N THR A 189 -4.07 0.66 18.56
CA THR A 189 -2.79 1.33 18.82
C THR A 189 -2.32 2.06 17.57
N ILE A 190 -1.65 3.19 17.75
CA ILE A 190 -0.93 3.93 16.71
C ILE A 190 0.47 4.25 17.19
N LYS A 191 1.47 4.08 16.31
CA LYS A 191 2.87 4.44 16.54
C LYS A 191 3.45 5.15 15.31
N GLY A 192 4.45 6.01 15.53
CA GLY A 192 5.36 6.41 14.46
C GLY A 192 6.29 5.25 14.09
N PHE A 193 7.04 5.41 13.00
CA PHE A 193 8.25 4.63 12.76
C PHE A 193 9.46 5.44 13.27
N ASP A 194 10.26 4.84 14.15
CA ASP A 194 11.43 5.48 14.76
C ASP A 194 12.69 5.42 13.84
N ASP A 195 12.66 4.56 12.82
CA ASP A 195 13.69 4.43 11.78
C ASP A 195 13.75 5.65 10.83
N ASP A 196 14.92 5.95 10.25
CA ASP A 196 14.97 6.86 9.08
C ASP A 196 14.08 6.28 7.97
N THR A 197 13.08 7.05 7.55
CA THR A 197 12.11 6.67 6.51
C THR A 197 12.50 7.28 5.16
N PRO A 198 12.18 6.63 4.03
CA PRO A 198 12.72 7.00 2.71
C PRO A 198 12.10 8.26 2.07
N ALA A 199 11.12 8.90 2.73
CA ALA A 199 10.45 10.09 2.21
C ALA A 199 10.12 11.08 3.33
N PRO A 200 10.35 12.39 3.11
CA PRO A 200 10.20 13.42 4.14
C PRO A 200 8.74 13.62 4.53
N GLY A 201 8.42 13.38 5.80
CA GLY A 201 7.09 13.44 6.38
C GLY A 201 7.06 12.61 7.65
N VAL A 202 5.88 12.12 8.05
CA VAL A 202 5.77 11.17 9.18
C VAL A 202 5.01 9.94 8.74
N TRP A 203 5.63 8.78 8.94
CA TRP A 203 5.02 7.48 8.68
C TRP A 203 4.44 6.92 9.98
N LEU A 204 3.27 6.31 9.89
CA LEU A 204 2.50 5.85 11.04
C LEU A 204 2.03 4.41 10.80
N ASN A 205 2.13 3.59 11.83
CA ASN A 205 1.54 2.25 11.87
C ASN A 205 0.36 2.24 12.83
N LEU A 206 -0.84 2.00 12.30
CA LEU A 206 -2.03 1.67 13.11
C LEU A 206 -2.07 0.15 13.22
N GLN A 207 -2.25 -0.39 14.41
CA GLN A 207 -2.27 -1.83 14.65
C GLN A 207 -3.44 -2.27 15.53
N GLY A 208 -3.85 -3.52 15.34
CA GLY A 208 -4.68 -4.31 16.24
C GLY A 208 -4.21 -5.76 16.23
N GLU A 209 -4.71 -6.56 17.18
CA GLU A 209 -4.36 -7.99 17.30
C GLU A 209 -5.61 -8.86 17.28
N TYR A 210 -5.49 -10.08 16.74
CA TYR A 210 -6.55 -11.08 16.67
C TYR A 210 -6.03 -12.39 17.25
N GLN A 211 -6.53 -12.74 18.44
CA GLN A 211 -6.14 -13.95 19.14
C GLN A 211 -6.73 -15.19 18.45
N LYS A 212 -5.87 -16.18 18.16
CA LYS A 212 -6.26 -17.39 17.43
C LYS A 212 -5.51 -18.62 17.95
N GLY A 213 -6.17 -19.39 18.79
CA GLY A 213 -5.55 -20.53 19.48
C GLY A 213 -4.56 -20.03 20.52
N SER A 214 -3.30 -20.45 20.42
CA SER A 214 -2.21 -20.06 21.33
C SER A 214 -1.36 -18.88 20.85
N GLY A 215 -1.75 -18.17 19.78
CA GLY A 215 -0.99 -17.03 19.24
C GLY A 215 -1.87 -15.90 18.72
N ALA A 216 -1.26 -14.72 18.56
CA ALA A 216 -1.90 -13.52 18.03
C ALA A 216 -1.50 -13.28 16.57
N ILE A 217 -2.49 -12.94 15.71
CA ILE A 217 -2.24 -12.40 14.39
C ILE A 217 -2.32 -10.88 14.50
N ALA A 218 -1.21 -10.18 14.24
CA ALA A 218 -1.20 -8.72 14.17
C ALA A 218 -1.73 -8.26 12.80
N TYR A 219 -2.46 -7.15 12.77
CA TYR A 219 -2.95 -6.51 11.54
C TYR A 219 -2.94 -5.00 11.70
N GLY A 220 -2.99 -4.28 10.58
CA GLY A 220 -2.88 -2.83 10.65
C GLY A 220 -2.96 -2.07 9.33
N GLN A 221 -2.79 -0.76 9.43
CA GLN A 221 -2.77 0.17 8.32
C GLN A 221 -1.51 1.04 8.39
N ILE A 222 -0.80 1.14 7.27
CA ILE A 222 0.27 2.12 7.07
C ILE A 222 -0.37 3.43 6.63
N LEU A 223 -0.13 4.50 7.37
CA LEU A 223 -0.42 5.86 6.94
C LEU A 223 0.86 6.66 6.71
N TYR A 224 0.73 7.73 5.96
CA TYR A 224 1.73 8.76 5.79
C TYR A 224 1.08 10.14 5.96
N TYR A 225 1.72 10.99 6.75
CA TYR A 225 1.42 12.41 6.88
C TYR A 225 2.33 13.22 5.96
N ASN A 226 1.73 14.00 5.07
CA ASN A 226 2.43 14.90 4.17
C ASN A 226 2.50 16.33 4.76
N PRO A 227 3.69 16.81 5.19
CA PRO A 227 3.82 18.13 5.79
C PRO A 227 3.58 19.28 4.80
N GLU A 228 3.76 19.09 3.48
CA GLU A 228 3.53 20.15 2.49
C GLU A 228 2.04 20.44 2.23
N ARG A 229 1.15 19.53 2.62
CA ARG A 229 -0.28 19.57 2.30
C ARG A 229 -1.18 19.36 3.52
N SER A 230 -0.57 19.23 4.71
CA SER A 230 -1.24 19.00 5.99
C SER A 230 -2.21 17.80 6.01
N ASN A 231 -2.01 16.78 5.16
CA ASN A 231 -2.96 15.69 4.97
C ASN A 231 -2.42 14.30 5.38
N LEU A 232 -3.33 13.46 5.88
CA LEU A 232 -3.10 12.04 6.15
C LEU A 232 -3.53 11.20 4.96
N ILE A 233 -2.76 10.17 4.63
CA ILE A 233 -3.01 9.26 3.50
C ILE A 233 -2.87 7.82 3.99
N GLN A 234 -3.91 7.00 3.84
CA GLN A 234 -3.80 5.54 4.01
C GLN A 234 -3.17 4.92 2.76
N LEU A 235 -2.08 4.19 2.95
CA LEU A 235 -1.28 3.64 1.84
C LEU A 235 -1.39 2.12 1.69
N LEU A 236 -1.51 1.38 2.79
CA LEU A 236 -1.48 -0.09 2.75
C LEU A 236 -2.12 -0.72 4.01
N SER A 237 -3.04 -1.65 3.82
CA SER A 237 -3.49 -2.57 4.90
C SER A 237 -2.60 -3.81 4.93
N TRP A 238 -2.21 -4.25 6.14
CA TRP A 238 -1.27 -5.35 6.36
C TRP A 238 -1.76 -6.33 7.43
N LYS A 239 -1.16 -7.52 7.45
CA LYS A 239 -1.27 -8.52 8.52
C LYS A 239 0.01 -9.31 8.66
N SER A 240 0.22 -9.92 9.82
CA SER A 240 1.42 -10.65 10.20
C SER A 240 1.04 -11.87 11.05
N SER A 241 1.40 -13.06 10.56
CA SER A 241 1.00 -14.35 11.14
C SER A 241 1.80 -14.75 12.37
N ASN A 242 2.96 -14.10 12.58
CA ASN A 242 3.87 -14.26 13.71
C ASN A 242 3.86 -13.06 14.67
N GLY A 243 2.96 -12.09 14.46
CA GLY A 243 2.85 -10.89 15.29
C GLY A 243 3.89 -9.80 15.03
N GLU A 244 4.90 -10.04 14.16
CA GLU A 244 5.88 -9.02 13.79
C GLU A 244 5.21 -7.79 13.15
N SER A 245 5.57 -6.60 13.63
CA SER A 245 5.15 -5.34 13.02
C SER A 245 5.91 -5.06 11.71
N PRO A 246 5.34 -4.24 10.81
CA PRO A 246 6.08 -3.67 9.68
C PRO A 246 7.36 -2.96 10.12
N LYS A 247 8.40 -2.95 9.28
CA LYS A 247 9.68 -2.27 9.55
C LYS A 247 10.30 -1.67 8.29
N TRP A 248 11.08 -0.60 8.44
CA TRP A 248 11.80 0.04 7.35
C TRP A 248 13.24 -0.47 7.29
N GLN A 249 13.60 -1.15 6.22
CA GLN A 249 14.92 -1.76 6.06
C GLN A 249 15.36 -1.68 4.60
N GLN A 250 16.64 -1.37 4.37
CA GLN A 250 17.25 -1.41 3.05
C GLN A 250 17.32 -2.88 2.57
N VAL A 251 16.58 -3.21 1.50
CA VAL A 251 16.57 -4.55 0.88
C VAL A 251 17.28 -4.52 -0.46
N THR A 252 17.01 -3.50 -1.30
CA THR A 252 17.62 -3.38 -2.62
C THR A 252 18.80 -2.40 -2.63
N GLY A 253 19.61 -2.42 -3.69
CA GLY A 253 20.88 -1.68 -3.78
C GLY A 253 20.80 -0.15 -3.97
N ASN A 254 19.72 0.49 -3.53
CA ASN A 254 19.57 1.94 -3.40
C ASN A 254 19.67 2.36 -1.92
N ASP A 255 19.88 3.65 -1.63
CA ASP A 255 19.99 4.14 -0.25
C ASP A 255 18.62 4.29 0.46
N ASP A 256 17.51 4.19 -0.28
CA ASP A 256 16.16 4.28 0.28
C ASP A 256 15.75 2.97 0.96
N LYS A 257 15.34 3.03 2.24
CA LYS A 257 14.77 1.86 2.94
C LYS A 257 13.42 1.45 2.36
N GLU A 258 13.17 0.15 2.26
CA GLU A 258 11.86 -0.40 1.88
C GLU A 258 11.03 -0.83 3.10
N LEU A 259 9.69 -0.80 2.94
CA LEU A 259 8.79 -1.34 3.95
C LEU A 259 8.73 -2.86 3.81
N ILE A 260 9.20 -3.58 4.83
CA ILE A 260 9.06 -5.04 4.94
C ILE A 260 7.81 -5.36 5.78
N LEU A 261 6.96 -6.23 5.24
CA LEU A 261 5.96 -6.97 6.00
C LEU A 261 6.39 -8.44 6.08
N ASP A 262 6.48 -9.01 7.28
CA ASP A 262 6.49 -10.46 7.42
C ASP A 262 5.05 -10.99 7.51
N GLN A 263 4.79 -12.11 6.82
CA GLN A 263 3.53 -12.85 6.86
C GLN A 263 3.75 -14.36 7.00
N THR A 264 4.99 -14.77 7.24
CA THR A 264 5.49 -16.15 7.22
C THR A 264 4.67 -17.08 8.12
N VAL A 265 4.45 -18.31 7.66
CA VAL A 265 3.68 -19.33 8.39
C VAL A 265 4.54 -20.58 8.54
N GLY A 266 5.10 -20.77 9.74
CA GLY A 266 6.06 -21.85 10.01
C GLY A 266 7.33 -21.70 9.16
N LEU A 267 7.64 -22.72 8.35
CA LEU A 267 8.82 -22.73 7.49
C LEU A 267 8.60 -22.07 6.11
N GLU A 268 7.38 -21.59 5.82
CA GLU A 268 7.02 -21.08 4.49
C GLU A 268 7.07 -19.55 4.43
N PRO A 269 8.17 -18.95 3.90
CA PRO A 269 8.39 -17.50 3.94
C PRO A 269 7.37 -16.74 3.09
N GLN A 270 6.85 -15.64 3.64
CA GLN A 270 5.89 -14.78 2.94
C GLN A 270 6.22 -13.29 3.13
N LEU A 271 7.51 -12.95 3.03
CA LEU A 271 7.98 -11.57 3.13
C LEU A 271 7.44 -10.74 1.95
N ARG A 272 6.92 -9.54 2.24
CA ARG A 272 6.55 -8.56 1.22
C ARG A 272 7.41 -7.32 1.40
N VAL A 273 7.94 -6.81 0.30
CA VAL A 273 8.79 -5.61 0.27
C VAL A 273 8.11 -4.57 -0.61
N TYR A 274 7.99 -3.34 -0.11
CA TYR A 274 7.35 -2.23 -0.82
C TYR A 274 8.31 -1.04 -0.92
N GLN A 275 8.48 -0.54 -2.14
CA GLN A 275 9.25 0.67 -2.44
C GLN A 275 8.32 1.89 -2.43
N VAL A 276 8.75 2.99 -1.80
CA VAL A 276 8.04 4.27 -1.90
C VAL A 276 8.30 4.87 -3.28
N LYS A 277 7.22 5.23 -3.99
CA LYS A 277 7.33 5.84 -5.33
C LYS A 277 6.51 7.13 -5.41
N PRO A 278 7.01 8.19 -6.05
CA PRO A 278 6.23 9.39 -6.28
C PRO A 278 5.13 9.14 -7.31
N THR A 279 3.96 9.73 -7.09
CA THR A 279 2.82 9.71 -8.03
C THR A 279 2.63 11.09 -8.67
N LYS A 280 1.68 11.22 -9.60
CA LYS A 280 1.27 12.50 -10.18
C LYS A 280 0.02 13.11 -9.51
N LEU A 281 -0.46 12.53 -8.41
CA LEU A 281 -1.67 12.96 -7.70
C LEU A 281 -1.31 14.02 -6.64
N TYR A 282 -1.87 15.22 -6.77
CA TYR A 282 -1.55 16.36 -5.91
C TYR A 282 -1.77 16.11 -4.40
N LEU A 283 -2.84 15.39 -4.04
CA LEU A 283 -3.15 15.05 -2.64
C LEU A 283 -2.45 13.77 -2.15
N ASN A 284 -2.11 12.85 -3.07
CA ASN A 284 -1.49 11.56 -2.75
C ASN A 284 -0.14 11.44 -3.49
N PRO A 285 0.87 12.26 -3.14
CA PRO A 285 2.10 12.38 -3.93
C PRO A 285 3.02 11.14 -3.86
N ILE A 286 2.73 10.17 -2.98
CA ILE A 286 3.48 8.90 -2.88
C ILE A 286 2.56 7.68 -2.85
N GLN A 287 3.09 6.52 -3.25
CA GLN A 287 2.46 5.20 -3.12
C GLN A 287 3.49 4.13 -2.72
N LEU A 288 3.00 2.98 -2.25
CA LEU A 288 3.82 1.81 -1.89
C LEU A 288 3.74 0.74 -3.00
N ASP A 289 4.74 0.69 -3.88
CA ASP A 289 4.83 -0.33 -4.93
C ASP A 289 5.45 -1.61 -4.39
N LYS A 290 4.69 -2.70 -4.39
CA LYS A 290 5.21 -4.04 -4.03
C LYS A 290 6.25 -4.49 -5.06
N ILE A 291 7.43 -4.93 -4.60
CA ILE A 291 8.37 -5.66 -5.46
C ILE A 291 7.71 -6.98 -5.90
N SER A 292 7.52 -7.14 -7.21
CA SER A 292 6.82 -8.25 -7.83
C SER A 292 7.76 -9.04 -8.75
N LEU A 293 7.69 -10.37 -8.68
CA LEU A 293 8.33 -11.29 -9.63
C LEU A 293 7.52 -11.51 -10.92
N LYS A 294 6.40 -10.80 -11.10
CA LYS A 294 5.56 -10.85 -12.31
C LYS A 294 5.25 -9.42 -12.78
N PRO A 295 5.57 -9.06 -14.05
CA PRO A 295 6.38 -9.82 -15.01
C PRO A 295 7.87 -9.88 -14.60
N PRO A 296 8.66 -10.83 -15.15
CA PRO A 296 10.12 -10.77 -15.07
C PRO A 296 10.66 -9.48 -15.71
N ALA A 297 11.57 -8.80 -15.03
CA ALA A 297 12.09 -7.49 -15.47
C ALA A 297 12.98 -7.55 -16.73
N ILE A 298 13.50 -8.74 -17.09
CA ILE A 298 14.32 -8.96 -18.29
C ILE A 298 13.69 -10.04 -19.17
N LYS A 299 13.66 -9.80 -20.48
CA LYS A 299 13.29 -10.78 -21.52
C LYS A 299 14.51 -11.64 -21.88
N ASP A 300 14.89 -12.51 -20.97
CA ASP A 300 16.07 -13.39 -21.04
C ASP A 300 15.68 -14.74 -20.45
N THR A 301 15.89 -15.85 -21.18
CA THR A 301 15.36 -17.16 -20.79
C THR A 301 15.97 -17.67 -19.47
N ALA A 302 17.27 -17.43 -19.23
CA ALA A 302 17.90 -17.84 -17.97
C ALA A 302 17.37 -17.03 -16.79
N TYR A 303 17.16 -15.73 -17.00
CA TYR A 303 16.51 -14.86 -16.01
C TYR A 303 15.07 -15.30 -15.73
N GLN A 304 14.28 -15.53 -16.77
CA GLN A 304 12.87 -15.95 -16.67
C GLN A 304 12.72 -17.31 -15.96
N ASN A 305 13.59 -18.26 -16.27
CA ASN A 305 13.62 -19.57 -15.60
C ASN A 305 13.93 -19.43 -14.11
N ALA A 306 14.94 -18.64 -13.73
CA ALA A 306 15.27 -18.40 -12.32
C ALA A 306 14.14 -17.65 -11.57
N ILE A 307 13.48 -16.69 -12.22
CA ILE A 307 12.28 -16.02 -11.69
C ILE A 307 11.11 -17.01 -11.53
N SER A 308 10.98 -18.03 -12.40
CA SER A 308 9.98 -19.10 -12.24
C SER A 308 10.29 -19.99 -11.03
N ILE A 309 11.55 -20.43 -10.88
CA ILE A 309 12.03 -21.20 -9.72
C ILE A 309 11.77 -20.44 -8.42
N ALA A 310 12.11 -19.15 -8.34
CA ALA A 310 11.81 -18.32 -7.17
C ALA A 310 10.31 -18.26 -6.86
N ARG A 311 9.47 -18.07 -7.89
CA ARG A 311 7.99 -18.06 -7.76
C ARG A 311 7.40 -19.40 -7.32
N SER A 312 8.13 -20.51 -7.42
CA SER A 312 7.73 -21.80 -6.84
C SER A 312 8.00 -21.91 -5.33
N GLY A 313 8.77 -20.97 -4.77
CA GLY A 313 9.25 -21.00 -3.39
C GLY A 313 10.63 -21.66 -3.22
N LEU A 314 11.44 -21.75 -4.28
CA LEU A 314 12.82 -22.25 -4.29
C LEU A 314 13.81 -21.08 -4.40
N TRP A 315 13.93 -20.32 -3.31
CA TRP A 315 14.61 -19.03 -3.31
C TRP A 315 16.13 -19.13 -3.52
N THR A 316 16.79 -20.08 -2.85
CA THR A 316 18.25 -20.24 -2.93
C THR A 316 18.73 -20.76 -4.31
N PRO A 317 18.14 -21.81 -4.92
CA PRO A 317 18.49 -22.23 -6.28
C PRO A 317 18.24 -21.14 -7.34
N ALA A 318 17.19 -20.33 -7.17
CA ALA A 318 16.94 -19.17 -8.03
C ALA A 318 18.02 -18.08 -7.85
N LEU A 319 18.41 -17.77 -6.61
CA LEU A 319 19.46 -16.80 -6.32
C LEU A 319 20.82 -17.22 -6.89
N GLU A 320 21.18 -18.50 -6.80
CA GLU A 320 22.42 -19.05 -7.37
C GLU A 320 22.42 -19.01 -8.89
N SER A 321 21.27 -19.28 -9.52
CA SER A 321 21.07 -19.12 -10.97
C SER A 321 21.22 -17.65 -11.39
N LEU A 322 20.62 -16.71 -10.65
CA LEU A 322 20.70 -15.27 -10.91
C LEU A 322 22.13 -14.72 -10.71
N LYS A 323 22.83 -15.14 -9.65
CA LYS A 323 24.24 -14.80 -9.41
C LYS A 323 25.16 -15.34 -10.50
N SER A 324 24.87 -16.53 -11.02
CA SER A 324 25.63 -17.12 -12.14
C SER A 324 25.40 -16.36 -13.44
N LEU A 325 24.15 -15.97 -13.72
CA LEU A 325 23.80 -15.12 -14.86
C LEU A 325 24.42 -13.71 -14.74
N GLN A 326 24.41 -13.10 -13.55
CA GLN A 326 25.07 -11.80 -13.30
C GLN A 326 26.57 -11.86 -13.64
N LYS A 327 27.29 -12.92 -13.22
CA LYS A 327 28.72 -13.12 -13.55
C LYS A 327 29.00 -13.28 -15.06
N GLN A 328 28.02 -13.74 -15.84
CA GLN A 328 28.15 -13.91 -17.29
C GLN A 328 27.82 -12.63 -18.08
N ARG A 329 27.14 -11.65 -17.47
CA ARG A 329 26.75 -10.40 -18.13
C ARG A 329 27.84 -9.35 -18.01
N LYS A 330 28.15 -8.68 -19.12
CA LYS A 330 29.08 -7.53 -19.15
C LYS A 330 28.45 -6.22 -18.63
N ASN A 331 27.12 -6.14 -18.61
CA ASN A 331 26.37 -4.95 -18.24
C ASN A 331 25.62 -5.20 -16.92
N ALA A 332 25.54 -4.17 -16.08
CA ALA A 332 24.74 -4.18 -14.86
C ALA A 332 23.25 -4.50 -15.15
N LEU A 333 22.55 -5.01 -14.14
CA LEU A 333 21.10 -5.23 -14.24
C LEU A 333 20.37 -3.87 -14.15
N PRO A 334 19.24 -3.68 -14.89
CA PRO A 334 18.32 -2.58 -14.62
C PRO A 334 17.83 -2.61 -13.17
N THR A 335 17.55 -1.45 -12.57
CA THR A 335 17.14 -1.32 -11.16
C THR A 335 15.95 -2.22 -10.78
N THR A 336 14.96 -2.35 -11.67
CA THR A 336 13.81 -3.25 -11.48
C THR A 336 14.19 -4.73 -11.47
N ALA A 337 15.21 -5.12 -12.24
CA ALA A 337 15.72 -6.48 -12.27
C ALA A 337 16.64 -6.78 -11.07
N GLN A 338 17.38 -5.78 -10.59
CA GLN A 338 18.15 -5.88 -9.36
C GLN A 338 17.21 -6.00 -8.15
N ALA A 339 16.15 -5.20 -8.07
CA ALA A 339 15.12 -5.32 -7.03
C ALA A 339 14.46 -6.71 -6.99
N GLN A 340 14.23 -7.35 -8.15
CA GLN A 340 13.76 -8.75 -8.21
C GLN A 340 14.82 -9.73 -7.67
N VAL A 341 16.12 -9.52 -7.94
CA VAL A 341 17.21 -10.34 -7.37
C VAL A 341 17.31 -10.16 -5.86
N ASP A 342 17.23 -8.93 -5.36
CA ASP A 342 17.34 -8.63 -3.92
C ASP A 342 16.12 -9.10 -3.11
N PHE A 343 14.92 -9.06 -3.69
CA PHE A 343 13.74 -9.69 -3.10
C PHE A 343 13.90 -11.22 -2.97
N ILE A 344 14.51 -11.87 -3.97
CA ILE A 344 14.83 -13.31 -3.94
C ILE A 344 15.97 -13.59 -2.94
N ARG A 345 16.95 -12.70 -2.84
CA ARG A 345 18.06 -12.74 -1.87
C ARG A 345 17.52 -12.75 -0.44
N LEU A 346 16.62 -11.82 -0.10
CA LEU A 346 15.99 -11.74 1.23
C LEU A 346 15.27 -13.04 1.62
N HIS A 347 14.53 -13.65 0.69
CA HIS A 347 13.86 -14.94 0.95
C HIS A 347 14.84 -16.11 1.05
N SER A 348 15.89 -16.12 0.21
CA SER A 348 16.95 -17.13 0.24
C SER A 348 17.75 -17.09 1.55
N GLU A 349 18.07 -15.90 2.06
CA GLU A 349 18.71 -15.73 3.37
C GLU A 349 17.84 -16.28 4.50
N PHE A 350 16.52 -16.10 4.42
CA PHE A 350 15.56 -16.66 5.37
C PHE A 350 15.47 -18.20 5.29
N THR A 351 15.26 -18.79 4.11
CA THR A 351 15.16 -20.26 3.97
C THR A 351 16.48 -20.95 4.30
N LYS A 352 17.61 -20.34 3.91
CA LYS A 352 18.95 -20.79 4.28
C LYS A 352 19.13 -20.84 5.79
N ALA A 353 18.76 -19.78 6.50
CA ALA A 353 18.83 -19.74 7.96
C ALA A 353 17.91 -20.77 8.64
N GLN A 354 16.83 -21.22 7.99
CA GLN A 354 16.01 -22.34 8.49
C GLN A 354 16.65 -23.71 8.20
N ALA A 355 17.17 -23.94 6.99
CA ALA A 355 17.84 -25.19 6.60
C ALA A 355 19.19 -25.41 7.32
N GLU A 356 19.75 -24.38 7.95
CA GLU A 356 21.00 -24.41 8.73
C GLU A 356 20.78 -24.45 10.25
N LYS A 357 19.53 -24.44 10.73
CA LYS A 357 19.21 -24.75 12.14
C LYS A 357 19.34 -26.24 12.44
N THR A 358 19.70 -26.54 13.68
CA THR A 358 19.47 -27.87 14.28
C THR A 358 17.99 -28.02 14.60
N TRP A 359 17.34 -29.02 14.01
CA TRP A 359 15.94 -29.35 14.26
C TRP A 359 15.82 -30.50 15.26
N ALA A 360 14.71 -30.57 15.99
CA ALA A 360 14.43 -31.67 16.91
C ALA A 360 13.84 -32.89 16.17
N SER A 361 13.14 -32.64 15.06
CA SER A 361 12.52 -33.65 14.21
C SER A 361 13.26 -33.83 12.86
N PRO A 362 13.54 -35.08 12.44
CA PRO A 362 13.98 -35.41 11.08
C PRO A 362 13.05 -34.88 9.97
N SER A 363 11.72 -34.91 10.16
CA SER A 363 10.78 -34.39 9.17
C SER A 363 10.77 -32.87 9.09
N GLU A 364 10.91 -32.14 10.21
CA GLU A 364 11.16 -30.69 10.23
C GLU A 364 12.44 -30.34 9.47
N GLN A 365 13.54 -31.06 9.73
CA GLN A 365 14.82 -30.85 9.04
C GLN A 365 14.67 -31.05 7.53
N VAL A 366 14.00 -32.12 7.10
CA VAL A 366 13.74 -32.39 5.69
C VAL A 366 12.86 -31.32 5.07
N LEU A 367 11.80 -30.85 5.73
CA LEU A 367 10.96 -29.78 5.21
C LEU A 367 11.75 -28.47 5.05
N ALA A 368 12.61 -28.11 6.02
CA ALA A 368 13.48 -26.94 5.92
C ALA A 368 14.48 -27.06 4.75
N ASP A 369 15.14 -28.21 4.61
CA ASP A 369 16.06 -28.47 3.49
C ASP A 369 15.35 -28.46 2.13
N LEU A 370 14.13 -29.00 2.02
CA LEU A 370 13.34 -29.01 0.78
C LEU A 370 12.81 -27.62 0.40
N ILE A 371 12.46 -26.79 1.39
CA ILE A 371 12.04 -25.39 1.16
C ILE A 371 13.22 -24.53 0.67
N ASP A 372 14.44 -24.76 1.20
CA ASP A 372 15.66 -24.11 0.70
C ASP A 372 16.23 -24.75 -0.58
N GLY A 373 15.62 -25.84 -1.09
CA GLY A 373 16.04 -26.53 -2.30
C GLY A 373 17.28 -27.41 -2.18
N ARG A 374 17.66 -27.82 -0.96
CA ARG A 374 18.80 -28.70 -0.66
C ARG A 374 18.43 -30.18 -0.78
N TRP A 375 17.89 -30.57 -1.94
CA TRP A 375 17.33 -31.89 -2.23
C TRP A 375 18.21 -33.07 -1.74
N ASN A 376 19.53 -32.99 -1.98
CA ASN A 376 20.50 -34.00 -1.58
C ASN A 376 20.72 -34.09 -0.05
N LYS A 377 20.64 -32.96 0.66
CA LYS A 377 20.80 -32.88 2.12
C LYS A 377 19.57 -33.47 2.82
N ALA A 378 18.37 -33.11 2.34
CA ALA A 378 17.13 -33.76 2.75
C ALA A 378 17.18 -35.28 2.49
N LEU A 379 17.64 -35.71 1.30
CA LEU A 379 17.66 -37.13 0.93
C LEU A 379 18.62 -37.95 1.80
N LYS A 380 19.71 -37.35 2.30
CA LYS A 380 20.59 -37.97 3.29
C LYS A 380 19.90 -38.19 4.63
N VAL A 381 19.08 -37.25 5.11
CA VAL A 381 18.28 -37.41 6.34
C VAL A 381 17.24 -38.52 6.16
N PHE A 382 16.53 -38.54 5.03
CA PHE A 382 15.57 -39.61 4.70
C PHE A 382 16.21 -41.01 4.69
N LYS A 383 17.37 -41.15 4.03
CA LYS A 383 18.07 -42.44 3.92
C LYS A 383 18.66 -42.95 5.26
N ALA A 384 18.84 -42.08 6.26
CA ALA A 384 19.67 -42.36 7.45
C ALA A 384 19.13 -43.46 8.40
N SER A 385 17.80 -43.59 8.56
CA SER A 385 17.19 -44.61 9.43
C SER A 385 15.82 -45.05 8.90
N PRO A 386 15.28 -46.21 9.31
CA PRO A 386 13.89 -46.58 9.05
C PRO A 386 12.88 -45.57 9.65
N GLN A 387 13.12 -45.13 10.89
CA GLN A 387 12.23 -44.22 11.61
C GLN A 387 12.10 -42.87 10.90
N ASN A 388 13.17 -42.36 10.31
CA ASN A 388 13.14 -41.14 9.49
C ASN A 388 12.22 -41.34 8.26
N VAL A 389 12.28 -42.50 7.59
CA VAL A 389 11.43 -42.81 6.44
C VAL A 389 9.94 -42.76 6.83
N GLN A 390 9.59 -43.38 7.96
CA GLN A 390 8.22 -43.35 8.51
C GLN A 390 7.74 -41.91 8.76
N GLU A 391 8.48 -41.14 9.55
CA GLU A 391 8.12 -39.78 9.95
C GLU A 391 8.01 -38.83 8.74
N ILE A 392 8.95 -38.92 7.81
CA ILE A 392 8.95 -38.12 6.57
C ILE A 392 7.79 -38.54 5.66
N SER A 393 7.42 -39.82 5.59
CA SER A 393 6.25 -40.26 4.80
C SER A 393 4.96 -39.60 5.30
N ILE A 394 4.77 -39.49 6.61
CA ILE A 394 3.61 -38.82 7.21
C ILE A 394 3.57 -37.34 6.82
N LEU A 395 4.74 -36.66 6.83
CA LEU A 395 4.86 -35.27 6.38
C LEU A 395 4.51 -35.11 4.89
N LEU A 396 5.04 -35.97 4.01
CA LEU A 396 4.72 -35.94 2.57
C LEU A 396 3.23 -36.19 2.31
N LYS A 397 2.56 -37.00 3.16
CA LYS A 397 1.13 -37.29 3.07
C LYS A 397 0.23 -36.12 3.48
N GLY A 398 0.69 -35.31 4.44
CA GLY A 398 0.01 -34.09 4.89
C GLY A 398 0.26 -32.85 4.03
N GLU A 399 1.19 -32.93 3.08
CA GLU A 399 1.56 -31.83 2.17
C GLU A 399 0.40 -31.48 1.20
N LYS A 400 0.27 -30.20 0.87
CA LYS A 400 -0.85 -29.64 0.08
C LYS A 400 -0.42 -29.17 -1.31
N GLY A 401 0.55 -29.86 -1.90
CA GLY A 401 1.06 -29.62 -3.25
C GLY A 401 2.10 -28.51 -3.39
N LYS A 402 2.58 -27.90 -2.28
CA LYS A 402 3.66 -26.89 -2.33
C LYS A 402 5.01 -27.51 -2.66
N LEU A 403 5.36 -28.66 -2.08
CA LEU A 403 6.58 -29.39 -2.41
C LEU A 403 6.50 -29.96 -3.82
N TRP A 404 5.32 -30.44 -4.23
CA TRP A 404 5.07 -30.86 -5.61
C TRP A 404 5.29 -29.70 -6.60
N ASN A 405 4.76 -28.51 -6.32
CA ASN A 405 4.97 -27.32 -7.15
C ASN A 405 6.46 -26.94 -7.28
N ARG A 406 7.23 -27.04 -6.19
CA ARG A 406 8.70 -26.86 -6.21
C ARG A 406 9.39 -27.89 -7.10
N VAL A 407 9.09 -29.18 -6.94
CA VAL A 407 9.63 -30.28 -7.77
C VAL A 407 9.32 -30.04 -9.25
N ALA A 408 8.06 -29.75 -9.58
CA ALA A 408 7.63 -29.50 -10.96
C ALA A 408 8.37 -28.30 -11.59
N SER A 409 8.48 -27.17 -10.89
CA SER A 409 9.21 -25.99 -11.38
C SER A 409 10.72 -26.21 -11.51
N ALA A 410 11.33 -27.04 -10.66
CA ALA A 410 12.73 -27.41 -10.76
C ALA A 410 13.01 -28.32 -11.98
N LEU A 411 12.11 -29.29 -12.25
CA LEU A 411 12.22 -30.18 -13.40
C LEU A 411 11.85 -29.50 -14.73
N GLU A 412 10.96 -28.50 -14.72
CA GLU A 412 10.67 -27.67 -15.91
C GLU A 412 11.93 -26.97 -16.44
N VAL A 413 12.77 -26.44 -15.54
CA VAL A 413 14.01 -25.73 -15.89
C VAL A 413 15.19 -26.68 -16.12
N ASN A 414 15.31 -27.76 -15.34
CA ASN A 414 16.31 -28.81 -15.55
C ASN A 414 15.73 -30.19 -15.19
N PRO A 415 15.28 -30.97 -16.19
CA PRO A 415 14.72 -32.31 -15.98
C PRO A 415 15.71 -33.35 -15.45
N GLN A 416 17.03 -33.12 -15.59
CA GLN A 416 18.06 -34.13 -15.30
C GLN A 416 18.65 -33.96 -13.90
N GLN A 417 17.78 -33.90 -12.88
CA GLN A 417 18.17 -33.75 -11.47
C GLN A 417 17.73 -34.98 -10.65
N PRO A 418 18.62 -35.98 -10.43
CA PRO A 418 18.30 -37.22 -9.72
C PRO A 418 17.64 -37.04 -8.35
N ASP A 419 18.15 -36.12 -7.51
CA ASP A 419 17.56 -35.84 -6.20
C ASP A 419 16.12 -35.28 -6.32
N VAL A 420 15.85 -34.40 -7.29
CA VAL A 420 14.51 -33.81 -7.52
C VAL A 420 13.54 -34.85 -8.07
N LEU A 421 14.00 -35.71 -8.99
CA LEU A 421 13.26 -36.87 -9.50
C LEU A 421 12.91 -37.84 -8.36
N THR A 422 13.86 -38.08 -7.45
CA THR A 422 13.64 -38.92 -6.24
C THR A 422 12.54 -38.33 -5.36
N TRP A 423 12.61 -37.04 -5.03
CA TRP A 423 11.59 -36.38 -4.21
C TRP A 423 10.21 -36.34 -4.89
N GLY A 424 10.14 -36.14 -6.21
CA GLY A 424 8.89 -36.24 -6.95
C GLY A 424 8.25 -37.63 -6.87
N ALA A 425 9.04 -38.69 -7.01
CA ALA A 425 8.56 -40.06 -6.87
C ALA A 425 8.11 -40.39 -5.45
N LEU A 426 8.87 -39.99 -4.42
CA LEU A 426 8.49 -40.18 -3.01
C LEU A 426 7.17 -39.47 -2.67
N ILE A 427 6.98 -38.23 -3.12
CA ILE A 427 5.71 -37.49 -2.95
C ILE A 427 4.56 -38.23 -3.62
N LEU A 428 4.71 -38.66 -4.88
CA LEU A 428 3.67 -39.39 -5.60
C LEU A 428 3.35 -40.75 -4.99
N ALA A 429 4.35 -41.49 -4.50
CA ALA A 429 4.11 -42.80 -3.88
C ALA A 429 3.28 -42.68 -2.60
N VAL A 430 3.65 -41.74 -1.70
CA VAL A 430 2.90 -41.48 -0.46
C VAL A 430 1.47 -41.00 -0.73
N GLN A 431 1.26 -40.17 -1.76
CA GLN A 431 -0.02 -39.52 -2.04
C GLN A 431 -0.93 -40.30 -3.01
N GLN A 432 -0.37 -41.13 -3.90
CA GLN A 432 -1.06 -41.75 -5.05
C GLN A 432 -0.61 -43.19 -5.35
N GLY A 433 0.28 -43.78 -4.54
CA GLY A 433 0.80 -45.14 -4.66
C GLY A 433 1.93 -45.33 -5.68
N ASP A 434 2.74 -46.37 -5.47
CA ASP A 434 3.92 -46.71 -6.30
C ASP A 434 3.64 -46.76 -7.79
N ALA A 435 2.51 -47.32 -8.21
CA ALA A 435 2.14 -47.42 -9.61
C ALA A 435 2.10 -46.03 -10.28
N SER A 436 1.62 -45.01 -9.57
CA SER A 436 1.61 -43.62 -10.05
C SER A 436 3.01 -43.00 -10.08
N ALA A 437 3.82 -43.26 -9.05
CA ALA A 437 5.21 -42.78 -8.98
C ALA A 437 6.10 -43.39 -10.09
N ILE A 438 6.02 -44.70 -10.32
CA ILE A 438 6.75 -45.42 -11.37
C ILE A 438 6.28 -44.97 -12.76
N THR A 439 4.96 -44.92 -12.99
CA THR A 439 4.37 -44.42 -14.24
C THR A 439 4.75 -42.96 -14.54
N TRP A 440 5.02 -42.16 -13.51
CA TRP A 440 5.53 -40.79 -13.66
C TRP A 440 7.03 -40.77 -13.97
N LEU A 441 7.85 -41.57 -13.27
CA LEU A 441 9.30 -41.71 -13.52
C LEU A 441 9.62 -42.15 -14.95
N GLU A 442 8.91 -43.15 -15.46
CA GLU A 442 9.08 -43.67 -16.82
C GLU A 442 8.78 -42.64 -17.92
N LYS A 443 8.02 -41.59 -17.59
CA LYS A 443 7.70 -40.46 -18.50
C LYS A 443 8.71 -39.31 -18.42
N GLN A 444 9.71 -39.36 -17.53
CA GLN A 444 10.68 -38.28 -17.37
C GLN A 444 11.73 -38.28 -18.49
N PRO A 445 11.96 -37.14 -19.16
CA PRO A 445 12.84 -37.09 -20.32
C PRO A 445 14.31 -37.25 -19.91
N LYS A 446 15.00 -38.24 -20.51
CA LYS A 446 16.45 -38.46 -20.39
C LYS A 446 16.95 -38.80 -18.97
N ILE A 447 16.13 -39.50 -18.19
CA ILE A 447 16.55 -40.16 -16.93
C ILE A 447 17.44 -41.39 -17.23
N SER A 448 18.38 -41.74 -16.34
CA SER A 448 19.20 -42.96 -16.48
C SER A 448 18.52 -44.20 -15.88
N LYS A 449 18.91 -45.39 -16.34
CA LYS A 449 18.40 -46.65 -15.76
C LYS A 449 18.81 -46.82 -14.30
N ASP A 450 20.04 -46.41 -13.96
CA ASP A 450 20.57 -46.53 -12.60
C ASP A 450 19.82 -45.60 -11.63
N THR A 451 19.45 -44.40 -12.08
CA THR A 451 18.57 -43.48 -11.33
C THR A 451 17.17 -44.05 -11.15
N ILE A 452 16.59 -44.70 -12.16
CA ILE A 452 15.29 -45.40 -12.01
C ILE A 452 15.41 -46.51 -10.95
N ALA A 453 16.47 -47.33 -11.01
CA ALA A 453 16.69 -48.43 -10.09
C ALA A 453 16.90 -47.96 -8.64
N GLU A 454 17.68 -46.90 -8.42
CA GLU A 454 17.87 -46.31 -7.08
C GLU A 454 16.54 -45.79 -6.52
N ILE A 455 15.74 -45.09 -7.31
CA ILE A 455 14.45 -44.56 -6.84
C ILE A 455 13.47 -45.71 -6.56
N GLN A 456 13.44 -46.76 -7.38
CA GLN A 456 12.61 -47.96 -7.15
C GLN A 456 13.00 -48.73 -5.87
N ASP A 457 14.26 -48.69 -5.44
CA ASP A 457 14.67 -49.25 -4.15
C ASP A 457 14.14 -48.40 -2.97
N LEU A 458 14.21 -47.08 -3.10
CA LEU A 458 13.68 -46.14 -2.10
C LEU A 458 12.16 -46.22 -1.96
N LEU A 459 11.41 -46.50 -3.04
CA LEU A 459 9.97 -46.75 -2.98
C LEU A 459 9.62 -48.03 -2.20
N LYS A 460 10.39 -49.12 -2.38
CA LYS A 460 10.18 -50.35 -1.59
C LYS A 460 10.43 -50.11 -0.10
N ARG A 461 11.49 -49.37 0.24
CA ARG A 461 11.82 -49.00 1.62
C ARG A 461 10.78 -48.06 2.23
N LEU A 462 10.17 -47.18 1.43
CA LEU A 462 9.05 -46.33 1.87
C LEU A 462 7.83 -47.17 2.29
N ASN A 463 7.45 -48.17 1.49
CA ASN A 463 6.22 -48.93 1.74
C ASN A 463 6.35 -49.99 2.83
N HIS A 464 7.47 -50.72 2.90
CA HIS A 464 7.71 -51.73 3.96
C HIS A 464 7.65 -51.12 5.37
N GLU A 465 7.97 -49.84 5.50
CA GLU A 465 7.91 -49.05 6.73
C GLU A 465 6.54 -48.37 6.96
N SER A 466 5.61 -48.48 6.01
CA SER A 466 4.25 -47.89 6.09
C SER A 466 3.15 -48.90 6.42
N GLU A 467 3.49 -50.19 6.45
CA GLU A 467 2.60 -51.32 6.76
C GLU A 467 2.85 -51.89 8.19
N GLN A 468 3.62 -51.18 9.02
CA GLN A 468 3.95 -51.51 10.43
C GLN A 468 3.43 -50.42 11.38
#